data_AF-A0A6N7KXK5-F1
#
_entry.id   AF-A0A6N7KXK5-F1
#
_cell.length_a   1.000
_cell.length_b   1.000
_cell.length_c   1.000
_cell.angle_alpha   90.00
_cell.angle_beta   90.00
_cell.angle_gamma   90.00
#
_symmetry.space_group_name_H-M   'P 1'
#
loop_
_entity.id
_entity.type
_entity.pdbx_description
1 polymer ?
#
loop_
_entity_poly.entity_id
_entity_poly.type
_entity_poly.pdbx_seq_one_letter_code
_entity_poly.pdbx_strand_id
1 'polypeptide(L)'
;MSTKHTGRPGDAKRDALRTLAAELQDSGHTIIQIAWNLRVSPGTARRLLAEATREFTTPDPDRPAWFTGSDEKLAVLRRAAEARGVVLDPATPPSEENAQELTDELADVLLTEKCFDANWDITPFGDLVESLIDGLHRYAYPDEH
;
A
#
# COMPACT_ATOMS: atom_id res chain seq x y z
N MET A 1 15.94 -29.09 20.61
CA MET A 1 15.09 -27.88 20.63
C MET A 1 14.37 -27.82 19.29
N SER A 2 13.08 -28.17 19.24
CA SER A 2 12.28 -28.20 18.02
C SER A 2 11.07 -27.27 18.20
N THR A 3 11.00 -26.22 17.39
CA THR A 3 9.83 -25.35 17.28
C THR A 3 8.73 -26.10 16.52
N LYS A 4 7.73 -26.59 17.24
CA LYS A 4 6.50 -27.13 16.65
C LYS A 4 5.69 -25.97 16.08
N HIS A 5 5.75 -25.76 14.77
CA HIS A 5 4.75 -25.01 14.01
C HIS A 5 3.53 -25.93 13.81
N THR A 6 2.61 -25.96 14.77
CA THR A 6 1.31 -26.62 14.59
C THR A 6 0.34 -25.63 13.96
N GLY A 7 0.47 -25.40 12.65
CA GLY A 7 -0.63 -24.85 11.85
C GLY A 7 -1.80 -25.83 11.91
N ARG A 8 -3.03 -25.35 12.16
CA ARG A 8 -4.18 -26.27 12.18
C ARG A 8 -4.35 -26.83 10.76
N PRO A 9 -4.76 -28.10 10.60
CA PRO A 9 -4.96 -28.70 9.28
C PRO A 9 -5.97 -27.95 8.40
N GLY A 10 -6.81 -27.08 8.99
CA GLY A 10 -7.71 -26.18 8.25
C GLY A 10 -7.02 -24.98 7.58
N ASP A 11 -5.89 -24.51 8.13
CA ASP A 11 -5.18 -23.33 7.63
C ASP A 11 -4.40 -23.65 6.35
N ALA A 12 -3.66 -24.77 6.36
CA ALA A 12 -2.94 -25.25 5.17
C ALA A 12 -3.86 -25.52 3.96
N LYS A 13 -5.09 -26.01 4.23
CA LYS A 13 -6.09 -26.22 3.19
C LYS A 13 -6.61 -24.90 2.61
N ARG A 14 -6.76 -23.88 3.45
CA ARG A 14 -7.21 -22.55 3.03
C ARG A 14 -6.14 -21.83 2.22
N ASP A 15 -4.89 -21.92 2.62
CA ASP A 15 -3.76 -21.34 1.89
C ASP A 15 -3.62 -21.95 0.49
N ALA A 16 -3.76 -23.27 0.35
CA ALA A 16 -3.76 -23.93 -0.95
C ALA A 16 -4.91 -23.44 -1.85
N LEU A 17 -6.12 -23.29 -1.29
CA LEU A 17 -7.27 -22.76 -2.03
C LEU A 17 -7.10 -21.29 -2.43
N ARG A 18 -6.39 -20.49 -1.62
CA ARG A 18 -6.04 -19.10 -1.91
C ARG A 18 -5.08 -19.01 -3.10
N THR A 19 -4.01 -19.80 -3.08
CA THR A 19 -3.03 -19.87 -4.19
C THR A 19 -3.69 -20.29 -5.49
N LEU A 20 -4.48 -21.37 -5.48
CA LEU A 20 -5.19 -21.85 -6.67
C LEU A 20 -6.21 -20.83 -7.21
N ALA A 21 -6.85 -20.05 -6.33
CA ALA A 21 -7.75 -18.98 -6.76
C ALA A 21 -7.00 -17.90 -7.56
N ALA A 22 -5.83 -17.48 -7.08
CA ALA A 22 -4.99 -16.49 -7.76
C ALA A 22 -4.50 -16.98 -9.14
N GLU A 23 -4.00 -18.21 -9.22
CA GLU A 23 -3.55 -18.82 -10.49
C GLU A 23 -4.66 -18.87 -11.54
N LEU A 24 -5.90 -19.18 -11.12
CA LEU A 24 -7.05 -19.19 -12.02
C LEU A 24 -7.44 -17.77 -12.46
N GLN A 25 -7.34 -16.78 -11.56
CA GLN A 25 -7.57 -15.37 -11.90
C GLN A 25 -6.55 -14.88 -12.93
N ASP A 26 -5.26 -15.19 -12.73
CA ASP A 26 -4.17 -14.85 -13.67
C ASP A 26 -4.35 -15.53 -15.03
N SER A 27 -4.95 -16.71 -15.04
CA SER A 27 -5.34 -17.43 -16.27
C SER A 27 -6.60 -16.85 -16.94
N GLY A 28 -7.15 -15.75 -16.45
CA GLY A 28 -8.30 -15.04 -17.04
C GLY A 28 -9.68 -15.58 -16.62
N HIS A 29 -9.78 -16.42 -15.60
CA HIS A 29 -11.06 -16.96 -15.17
C HIS A 29 -11.89 -15.93 -14.41
N THR A 30 -13.19 -15.89 -14.71
CA THR A 30 -14.16 -15.09 -13.96
C THR A 30 -14.42 -15.67 -12.57
N ILE A 31 -14.95 -14.86 -11.66
CA ILE A 31 -15.25 -15.28 -10.28
C ILE A 31 -16.16 -16.51 -10.18
N ILE A 32 -17.08 -16.67 -11.13
CA ILE A 32 -18.01 -17.82 -11.19
C ILE A 32 -17.27 -19.08 -11.62
N GLN A 33 -16.36 -18.98 -12.60
CA GLN A 33 -15.52 -20.10 -13.04
C GLN A 33 -14.53 -20.52 -11.95
N ILE A 34 -13.93 -19.57 -11.23
CA ILE A 34 -13.04 -19.86 -10.09
C ILE A 34 -13.81 -20.60 -9.00
N ALA A 35 -14.99 -20.09 -8.62
CA ALA A 35 -15.84 -20.73 -7.60
C ALA A 35 -16.22 -22.17 -7.97
N TRP A 36 -16.56 -22.40 -9.24
CA TRP A 36 -16.87 -23.73 -9.76
C TRP A 36 -15.66 -24.67 -9.72
N ASN A 37 -14.49 -24.23 -10.19
CA ASN A 37 -13.26 -25.04 -10.18
C ASN A 37 -12.83 -25.43 -8.76
N LEU A 38 -12.94 -24.50 -7.81
CA LEU A 38 -12.58 -24.75 -6.40
C LEU A 38 -13.67 -25.46 -5.60
N ARG A 39 -14.86 -25.70 -6.19
CA ARG A 39 -16.05 -26.26 -5.52
C ARG A 39 -16.45 -25.48 -4.27
N VAL A 40 -16.44 -24.15 -4.36
CA VAL A 40 -16.81 -23.22 -3.29
C VAL A 40 -17.88 -22.24 -3.78
N SER A 41 -18.48 -21.49 -2.86
CA SER A 41 -19.43 -20.44 -3.26
C SER A 41 -18.71 -19.26 -3.94
N PRO A 42 -19.37 -18.49 -4.82
CA PRO A 42 -18.79 -17.26 -5.38
C PRO A 42 -18.34 -16.26 -4.31
N GLY A 43 -19.05 -16.17 -3.18
CA GLY A 43 -18.64 -15.34 -2.05
C GLY A 43 -17.35 -15.83 -1.40
N THR A 44 -17.17 -17.15 -1.31
CA THR A 44 -15.93 -17.77 -0.82
C THR A 44 -14.78 -17.55 -1.79
N ALA A 45 -15.01 -17.70 -3.10
CA ALA A 45 -14.00 -17.41 -4.12
C ALA A 45 -13.56 -15.94 -4.09
N ARG A 46 -14.49 -14.99 -3.93
CA ARG A 46 -14.16 -13.56 -3.76
C ARG A 46 -13.27 -13.33 -2.55
N ARG A 47 -13.60 -13.99 -1.45
CA ARG A 47 -12.83 -13.88 -0.21
C ARG A 47 -11.43 -14.48 -0.35
N LEU A 48 -11.30 -15.63 -1.01
CA LEU A 48 -10.01 -16.25 -1.29
C LEU A 48 -9.15 -15.37 -2.21
N LEU A 49 -9.73 -14.77 -3.25
CA LEU A 49 -9.01 -13.81 -4.09
C LEU A 49 -8.61 -12.56 -3.32
N ALA A 50 -9.53 -11.98 -2.53
CA ALA A 50 -9.21 -10.84 -1.68
C ALA A 50 -8.14 -11.17 -0.63
N GLU A 51 -8.07 -12.43 -0.18
CA GLU A 51 -7.00 -12.93 0.70
C GLU A 51 -5.70 -13.20 -0.06
N ALA A 52 -5.77 -13.54 -1.36
CA ALA A 52 -4.60 -13.75 -2.20
C ALA A 52 -3.97 -12.43 -2.65
N THR A 53 -4.80 -11.43 -2.96
CA THR A 53 -4.40 -10.07 -3.33
C THR A 53 -4.16 -9.18 -2.12
N ARG A 54 -4.74 -9.53 -0.95
CA ARG A 54 -4.10 -9.17 0.31
C ARG A 54 -2.79 -9.92 0.32
N GLU A 55 -1.73 -9.25 -0.13
CA GLU A 55 -0.52 -9.29 0.65
C GLU A 55 -0.98 -9.24 2.11
N PHE A 56 -0.68 -10.29 2.87
CA PHE A 56 -0.58 -10.11 4.29
C PHE A 56 0.47 -9.02 4.41
N THR A 57 0.06 -7.76 4.47
CA THR A 57 0.85 -6.70 5.02
C THR A 57 0.98 -7.11 6.47
N THR A 58 1.96 -7.99 6.73
CA THR A 58 2.69 -7.95 7.97
C THR A 58 2.88 -6.47 8.26
N PRO A 59 2.36 -5.97 9.41
CA PRO A 59 2.50 -4.55 9.73
C PRO A 59 3.97 -4.24 9.53
N ASP A 60 4.23 -3.36 8.56
CA ASP A 60 5.58 -3.01 8.20
C ASP A 60 6.23 -2.48 9.49
N PRO A 61 7.23 -3.19 10.05
CA PRO A 61 7.82 -2.81 11.32
C PRO A 61 8.47 -1.43 11.24
N ASP A 62 8.75 -0.96 10.02
CA ASP A 62 9.33 0.34 9.70
C ASP A 62 8.25 1.33 9.21
N ARG A 63 6.95 1.04 9.41
CA ARG A 63 5.88 2.02 9.20
C ARG A 63 5.99 3.10 10.27
N PRO A 64 6.10 4.39 9.89
CA PRO A 64 6.12 5.44 10.87
C PRO A 64 4.79 5.57 11.60
N ALA A 65 4.83 5.60 12.94
CA ALA A 65 3.63 5.66 13.77
C ALA A 65 2.87 6.99 13.62
N TRP A 66 3.58 8.04 13.21
CA TRP A 66 3.01 9.35 12.89
C TRP A 66 2.33 9.39 11.52
N PHE A 67 2.56 8.38 10.66
CA PHE A 67 2.03 8.31 9.31
C PHE A 67 0.73 7.49 9.26
N THR A 68 -0.38 8.16 8.95
CA THR A 68 -1.73 7.55 8.92
C THR A 68 -2.20 7.21 7.50
N GLY A 69 -1.37 7.43 6.47
CA GLY A 69 -1.70 7.12 5.08
C GLY A 69 -1.71 5.62 4.76
N SER A 70 -2.28 5.27 3.61
CA SER A 70 -2.27 3.92 3.05
C SER A 70 -0.84 3.43 2.74
N ASP A 71 -0.68 2.13 2.50
CA ASP A 71 0.63 1.55 2.13
C ASP A 71 1.15 2.12 0.80
N GLU A 72 0.25 2.42 -0.13
CA GLU A 72 0.58 3.09 -1.40
C GLU A 72 1.14 4.50 -1.15
N LYS A 73 0.51 5.28 -0.25
CA LYS A 73 1.02 6.60 0.16
C LYS A 73 2.39 6.47 0.85
N LEU A 74 2.59 5.45 1.68
CA LEU A 74 3.87 5.20 2.34
C LEU A 74 4.99 4.86 1.33
N ALA A 75 4.68 4.06 0.32
CA ALA A 75 5.64 3.70 -0.73
C ALA A 75 6.09 4.93 -1.52
N VAL A 76 5.16 5.82 -1.88
CA VAL A 76 5.47 7.08 -2.56
C VAL A 76 6.30 8.01 -1.65
N LEU A 77 5.91 8.16 -0.38
CA LEU A 77 6.65 8.95 0.60
C LEU A 77 8.10 8.45 0.78
N ARG A 78 8.31 7.13 0.84
CA ARG A 78 9.66 6.54 0.94
C ARG A 78 10.51 6.82 -0.29
N ARG A 79 9.91 6.76 -1.49
CA ARG A 79 10.61 7.11 -2.73
C ARG A 79 11.03 8.58 -2.75
N ALA A 80 10.16 9.49 -2.31
CA ALA A 80 10.49 10.90 -2.17
C ALA A 80 11.62 11.12 -1.15
N ALA A 81 11.55 10.43 0.00
CA ALA A 81 12.59 10.50 1.02
C ALA A 81 13.94 9.98 0.51
N GLU A 82 13.96 8.88 -0.23
CA GLU A 82 15.17 8.36 -0.87
C GLU A 82 15.77 9.35 -1.87
N ALA A 83 14.94 9.96 -2.72
CA ALA A 83 15.38 10.95 -3.69
C ALA A 83 16.05 12.19 -3.05
N ARG A 84 15.55 12.61 -1.88
CA ARG A 84 16.07 13.75 -1.11
C ARG A 84 17.11 13.40 -0.04
N GLY A 85 17.39 12.11 0.16
CA GLY A 85 18.26 11.65 1.23
C GLY A 85 17.69 11.90 2.64
N VAL A 86 16.38 12.04 2.77
CA VAL A 86 15.69 12.20 4.05
C VAL A 86 15.47 10.84 4.71
N VAL A 87 15.83 10.73 5.99
CA VAL A 87 15.57 9.52 6.78
C VAL A 87 14.21 9.64 7.46
N LEU A 88 13.30 8.72 7.15
CA LEU A 88 11.99 8.62 7.81
C LEU A 88 12.13 7.82 9.10
N ASP A 89 12.20 8.51 10.23
CA ASP A 89 12.20 7.85 11.55
C ASP A 89 10.78 7.30 11.86
N PRO A 90 10.65 6.00 12.22
CA PRO A 90 9.36 5.44 12.56
C PRO A 90 8.71 6.02 13.82
N ALA A 91 9.52 6.53 14.76
CA ALA A 91 9.08 7.02 16.06
C ALA A 91 8.81 8.53 16.08
N THR A 92 9.44 9.30 15.20
CA THR A 92 9.33 10.77 15.18
C THR A 92 8.94 11.31 13.81
N PRO A 93 8.00 12.28 13.74
CA PRO A 93 7.69 12.96 12.49
C PRO A 93 8.91 13.72 11.95
N PRO A 94 8.93 14.04 10.64
CA PRO A 94 10.01 14.80 10.03
C PRO A 94 10.14 16.20 10.67
N SER A 95 11.36 16.73 10.68
CA SER A 95 11.59 18.15 10.97
C SER A 95 10.96 19.03 9.90
N GLU A 96 10.82 20.32 10.19
CA GLU A 96 10.28 21.30 9.24
C GLU A 96 11.04 21.28 7.89
N GLU A 97 12.37 21.38 7.93
CA GLU A 97 13.23 21.31 6.75
C GLU A 97 13.02 20.01 5.94
N ASN A 98 12.99 18.86 6.62
CA ASN A 98 12.76 17.58 5.95
C ASN A 98 11.35 17.48 5.36
N ALA A 99 10.34 18.04 6.05
CA ALA A 99 8.96 18.04 5.57
C ALA A 99 8.80 18.95 4.33
N GLN A 100 9.51 20.08 4.29
CA GLN A 100 9.57 20.95 3.12
C GLN A 100 10.23 20.25 1.93
N GLU A 101 11.42 19.65 2.11
CA GLU A 101 12.10 18.88 1.06
C GLU A 101 11.26 17.71 0.52
N LEU A 102 10.55 17.00 1.40
CA LEU A 102 9.63 15.94 0.99
C LEU A 102 8.44 16.48 0.20
N THR A 103 7.90 17.63 0.60
CA THR A 103 6.79 18.28 -0.11
C THR A 103 7.20 18.73 -1.50
N ASP A 104 8.38 19.32 -1.63
CA ASP A 104 8.96 19.75 -2.91
C ASP A 104 9.19 18.55 -3.83
N GLU A 105 9.76 17.46 -3.33
CA GLU A 105 9.95 16.24 -4.13
C GLU A 105 8.63 15.61 -4.57
N LEU A 106 7.61 15.61 -3.71
CA LEU A 106 6.28 15.11 -4.07
C LEU A 106 5.63 15.97 -5.16
N ALA A 107 5.84 17.29 -5.14
CA ALA A 107 5.43 18.17 -6.22
C ALA A 107 6.19 17.85 -7.52
N ASP A 108 7.50 17.56 -7.46
CA ASP A 108 8.29 17.14 -8.61
C ASP A 108 7.83 15.78 -9.19
N VAL A 109 7.40 14.84 -8.33
CA VAL A 109 6.80 13.57 -8.76
C VAL A 109 5.52 13.80 -9.56
N LEU A 110 4.66 14.73 -9.14
CA LEU A 110 3.47 15.13 -9.92
C LEU A 110 3.84 15.70 -11.29
N LEU A 111 4.91 16.49 -11.36
CA LEU A 111 5.37 17.13 -12.60
C LEU A 111 6.00 16.14 -13.58
N THR A 112 6.67 15.09 -13.09
CA THR A 112 7.44 14.16 -13.92
C THR A 112 6.65 12.93 -14.37
N GLU A 113 5.68 12.43 -13.59
CA GLU A 113 4.95 11.19 -13.91
C GLU A 113 3.75 11.37 -14.87
N LYS A 114 3.82 12.31 -15.82
CA LYS A 114 2.77 12.59 -16.84
C LYS A 114 1.40 13.03 -16.28
N CYS A 115 1.30 13.32 -14.98
CA CYS A 115 0.04 13.78 -14.38
C CYS A 115 -0.36 15.20 -14.82
N PHE A 116 0.52 16.00 -15.43
CA PHE A 116 0.12 17.33 -15.89
C PHE A 116 -0.70 17.32 -17.20
N ASP A 117 -0.53 16.32 -18.06
CA ASP A 117 -1.30 16.23 -19.33
C ASP A 117 -2.77 15.86 -19.12
N ALA A 118 -3.11 15.32 -17.94
CA ALA A 118 -4.46 15.01 -17.53
C ALA A 118 -4.65 15.56 -16.12
N ASN A 119 -5.36 16.68 -15.95
CA ASN A 119 -5.89 17.22 -14.69
C ASN A 119 -5.50 16.36 -13.48
N TRP A 120 -4.32 16.60 -12.91
CA TRP A 120 -3.74 15.69 -11.92
C TRP A 120 -4.70 15.48 -10.74
N ASP A 121 -5.50 16.50 -10.42
CA ASP A 121 -6.60 16.54 -9.44
C ASP A 121 -7.72 15.50 -9.67
N ILE A 122 -7.86 14.98 -10.90
CA ILE A 122 -8.87 13.94 -11.21
C ILE A 122 -8.26 12.54 -11.33
N THR A 123 -6.94 12.41 -11.22
CA THR A 123 -6.26 11.11 -11.31
C THR A 123 -6.11 10.50 -9.91
N PRO A 124 -6.31 9.17 -9.75
CA PRO A 124 -6.10 8.51 -8.46
C PRO A 124 -4.68 8.70 -7.91
N PHE A 125 -3.67 8.84 -8.78
CA PHE A 125 -2.29 9.10 -8.36
C PHE A 125 -2.08 10.56 -7.92
N GLY A 126 -2.68 11.54 -8.60
CA GLY A 126 -2.58 12.93 -8.19
C GLY A 126 -3.27 13.20 -6.84
N ASP A 127 -4.49 12.68 -6.64
CA ASP A 127 -5.19 12.73 -5.33
C ASP A 127 -4.37 12.07 -4.21
N LEU A 128 -3.68 10.97 -4.53
CA LEU A 128 -2.79 10.28 -3.60
C LEU A 128 -1.61 11.18 -3.17
N VAL A 129 -0.94 11.83 -4.12
CA VAL A 129 0.22 12.70 -3.83
C VAL A 129 -0.21 14.02 -3.17
N GLU A 130 -1.32 14.62 -3.58
CA GLU A 130 -1.88 15.81 -2.92
C GLU A 130 -2.19 15.54 -1.45
N SER A 131 -2.85 14.43 -1.18
CA SER A 131 -3.11 14.00 0.20
C SER A 131 -1.82 13.79 1.02
N LEU A 132 -0.70 13.42 0.38
CA LEU A 132 0.59 13.29 1.06
C LEU A 132 1.16 14.66 1.43
N ILE A 133 1.10 15.60 0.48
CA ILE A 133 1.51 17.00 0.68
C ILE A 133 0.69 17.62 1.83
N ASP A 134 -0.63 17.48 1.80
CA ASP A 134 -1.52 17.95 2.87
C ASP A 134 -1.17 17.34 4.23
N GLY A 135 -0.84 16.04 4.25
CA GLY A 135 -0.44 15.33 5.46
C GLY A 135 0.91 15.82 6.03
N LEU A 136 1.81 16.31 5.17
CA LEU A 136 3.10 16.87 5.54
C LEU A 136 3.03 18.36 5.88
N HIS A 137 2.03 19.09 5.38
CA HIS A 137 1.89 20.55 5.54
C HIS A 137 1.99 21.00 6.99
N ARG A 138 1.34 20.27 7.92
CA ARG A 138 1.41 20.54 9.37
C ARG A 138 2.82 20.48 9.98
N TYR A 139 3.76 19.82 9.32
CA TYR A 139 5.15 19.72 9.75
C TYR A 139 6.05 20.68 8.97
N ALA A 140 5.77 20.88 7.68
CA ALA A 140 6.50 21.79 6.81
C ALA A 140 6.23 23.28 7.12
N TYR A 141 5.01 23.59 7.60
CA TYR A 141 4.54 24.94 7.88
C TYR A 141 3.79 24.97 9.22
N PRO A 142 4.49 24.75 10.35
CA PRO A 142 3.85 24.63 11.66
C PRO A 142 3.24 25.95 12.19
N ASP A 143 3.68 27.09 11.66
CA ASP A 143 3.20 28.42 12.04
C ASP A 143 1.89 28.84 11.34
N GLU A 144 1.40 28.05 10.37
CA GLU A 144 0.15 28.34 9.63
C GLU A 144 -1.12 27.76 10.28
N HIS A 145 -1.01 27.21 11.50
CA HIS A 145 -2.10 26.55 12.25
C HIS A 145 -2.32 27.16 13.64
#